data_AF-A0A520MM92-F1
#
_entry.id   AF-A0A520MM92-F1
#
_cell.length_a   1.000
_cell.length_b   1.000
_cell.length_c   1.000
_cell.angle_alpha   90.00
_cell.angle_beta   90.00
_cell.angle_gamma   90.00
#
_symmetry.space_group_name_H-M   'P 1'
#
loop_
_entity.id
_entity.type
_entity.pdbx_description
1 polymer ?
#
loop_
_entity_poly.entity_id
_entity_poly.type
_entity_poly.pdbx_seq_one_letter_code
_entity_poly.pdbx_strand_id
1 'polypeptide(L)'
;MNHVKTTFCRLLTTIVLGFSIETAWACMVCIPFPKETFTDQILTAQIVVLAREHPEKAFSYQVETILKGDINHPEIDLFLASRTRRRLAENPEESVVLAYDARTQNWQRAGYATPAYESLVREILIRESSWNPSFGKERRPRFFLPYLANEDPTIRELASLEVGQASYSLIREADRFIPRQQVHDFLAEPKYMEWWALYILLLGVDATPAEAEIIRDAIKNHARFNQSLNLSAWATALIEIDGESGINWLEENYLLNANRPNDHVLDVVKALSVQGAKVDSTLRSRIAKSYSGLVESHPALAGWVARDLTAWSDWRFADVLRKLREQSVAIDASTAYAIDYYLKRAQLTQD
;
A
#
# COMPACT_ATOMS: atom_id res chain seq x y z
N MET A 1 -70.52 32.49 5.51
CA MET A 1 -70.32 31.04 5.66
C MET A 1 -68.91 30.71 5.12
N ASN A 2 -68.00 29.99 5.78
CA ASN A 2 -68.11 28.77 6.62
C ASN A 2 -68.48 27.54 5.77
N HIS A 3 -67.75 26.41 5.71
CA HIS A 3 -66.37 26.05 6.10
C HIS A 3 -65.76 25.27 4.89
N VAL A 4 -64.61 24.57 4.87
CA VAL A 4 -63.68 23.92 5.82
C VAL A 4 -62.24 24.04 5.26
N LYS A 5 -61.20 23.91 6.12
CA LYS A 5 -59.80 23.70 5.69
C LYS A 5 -59.47 22.20 5.71
N THR A 6 -58.80 21.68 4.68
CA THR A 6 -58.14 20.36 4.77
C THR A 6 -56.73 20.43 4.21
N THR A 7 -55.75 20.46 5.10
CA THR A 7 -54.32 20.44 4.77
C THR A 7 -53.90 19.04 4.34
N PHE A 8 -53.13 18.90 3.26
CA PHE A 8 -52.41 17.65 2.98
C PHE A 8 -50.91 17.92 2.82
N CYS A 9 -50.18 17.83 3.93
CA CYS A 9 -48.73 18.01 3.95
C CYS A 9 -48.05 16.76 3.38
N ARG A 10 -47.47 16.85 2.18
CA ARG A 10 -46.54 15.82 1.68
C ARG A 10 -45.13 16.17 2.13
N LEU A 11 -44.65 15.52 3.19
CA LEU A 11 -43.22 15.49 3.50
C LEU A 11 -42.47 14.85 2.32
N LEU A 12 -41.56 15.59 1.69
CA LEU A 12 -40.45 14.99 0.96
C LEU A 12 -39.39 14.60 2.00
N THR A 13 -39.35 13.32 2.36
CA THR A 13 -38.26 12.76 3.16
C THR A 13 -37.03 12.61 2.26
N THR A 14 -36.19 13.64 2.20
CA THR A 14 -34.91 13.58 1.49
C THR A 14 -34.01 12.54 2.15
N ILE A 15 -33.89 11.36 1.52
CA ILE A 15 -32.96 10.33 1.97
C ILE A 15 -31.54 10.82 1.69
N VAL A 16 -30.88 11.32 2.72
CA VAL A 16 -29.44 11.60 2.68
C VAL A 16 -28.72 10.26 2.64
N LEU A 17 -28.42 9.78 1.43
CA LEU A 17 -27.48 8.70 1.22
C LEU A 17 -26.10 9.18 1.68
N GLY A 18 -25.77 8.86 2.93
CA GLY A 18 -24.46 9.06 3.51
C GLY A 18 -23.45 8.16 2.81
N PHE A 19 -22.97 8.59 1.64
CA PHE A 19 -21.74 8.07 1.06
C PHE A 19 -20.59 8.43 2.00
N SER A 20 -20.29 7.49 2.89
CA SER A 20 -18.96 7.36 3.48
C SER A 20 -18.00 7.13 2.31
N ILE A 21 -17.46 8.22 1.77
CA ILE A 21 -16.32 8.17 0.86
C ILE A 21 -15.15 7.74 1.73
N GLU A 22 -14.96 6.42 1.86
CA GLU A 22 -13.71 5.88 2.37
C GLU A 22 -12.61 6.46 1.51
N THR A 23 -11.76 7.28 2.12
CA THR A 23 -10.60 7.80 1.42
C THR A 23 -9.73 6.61 1.05
N ALA A 24 -9.64 6.32 -0.25
CA ALA A 24 -8.74 5.31 -0.76
C ALA A 24 -7.31 5.77 -0.45
N TRP A 25 -6.77 5.27 0.66
CA TRP A 25 -5.38 5.47 1.07
C TRP A 25 -4.49 4.75 0.05
N ALA A 26 -4.25 5.40 -1.09
CA ALA A 26 -3.24 4.97 -2.05
C ALA A 26 -1.92 4.77 -1.29
N CYS A 27 -1.22 3.66 -1.57
CA CYS A 27 -0.01 3.27 -0.84
C CYS A 27 0.98 4.44 -0.80
N MET A 28 1.10 5.07 0.38
CA MET A 28 1.91 6.28 0.56
C MET A 28 3.40 6.00 0.34
N VAL A 29 3.81 4.73 0.41
CA VAL A 29 5.06 4.25 -0.18
C VAL A 29 4.67 3.50 -1.46
N CYS A 30 4.95 4.09 -2.63
CA CYS A 30 4.52 3.55 -3.92
C CYS A 30 5.44 2.43 -4.41
N ILE A 31 5.38 1.27 -3.75
CA ILE A 31 6.01 0.04 -4.24
C ILE A 31 5.09 -0.55 -5.34
N PRO A 32 5.62 -0.92 -6.53
CA PRO A 32 4.80 -1.36 -7.67
C PRO A 32 4.32 -2.82 -7.53
N PHE A 33 3.48 -3.08 -6.53
CA PHE A 33 2.89 -4.41 -6.33
C PHE A 33 1.85 -4.77 -7.42
N PRO A 34 1.64 -6.07 -7.69
CA PRO A 34 0.43 -6.52 -8.38
C PRO A 34 -0.82 -6.05 -7.62
N LYS A 35 -1.86 -5.65 -8.36
CA LYS A 35 -3.12 -5.12 -7.79
C LYS A 35 -3.99 -6.16 -7.08
N GLU A 36 -3.58 -7.43 -7.13
CA GLU A 36 -4.28 -8.60 -6.63
C GLU A 36 -3.18 -9.57 -6.16
N THR A 37 -3.18 -9.96 -4.88
CA THR A 37 -2.19 -10.92 -4.36
C THR A 37 -2.65 -12.35 -4.59
N PHE A 38 -1.80 -13.34 -4.33
CA PHE A 38 -2.23 -14.74 -4.30
C PHE A 38 -3.32 -14.99 -3.23
N THR A 39 -3.32 -14.24 -2.12
CA THR A 39 -4.40 -14.27 -1.13
C THR A 39 -5.71 -13.79 -1.74
N ASP A 40 -5.71 -12.71 -2.52
CA ASP A 40 -6.93 -12.24 -3.21
C ASP A 40 -7.46 -13.26 -4.21
N GLN A 41 -6.58 -13.93 -4.96
CA GLN A 41 -6.95 -15.03 -5.86
C GLN A 41 -7.58 -16.20 -5.08
N ILE A 42 -6.97 -16.63 -3.98
CA ILE A 42 -7.46 -17.72 -3.11
C ILE A 42 -8.82 -17.37 -2.48
N LEU A 43 -8.98 -16.13 -2.00
CA LEU A 43 -10.21 -15.70 -1.32
C LEU A 43 -11.35 -15.43 -2.31
N THR A 44 -11.09 -14.81 -3.46
CA THR A 44 -12.14 -14.47 -4.44
C THR A 44 -12.54 -15.65 -5.34
N ALA A 45 -11.69 -16.68 -5.48
CA ALA A 45 -12.00 -17.87 -6.26
C ALA A 45 -13.19 -18.66 -5.69
N GLN A 46 -13.94 -19.27 -6.61
CA GLN A 46 -15.02 -20.21 -6.30
C GLN A 46 -14.46 -21.58 -5.88
N ILE A 47 -13.35 -21.98 -6.50
CA ILE A 47 -12.69 -23.28 -6.27
C ILE A 47 -11.20 -23.03 -6.05
N VAL A 48 -10.62 -23.64 -5.01
CA VAL A 48 -9.18 -23.64 -4.74
C VAL A 48 -8.76 -25.09 -4.51
N VAL A 49 -7.73 -25.54 -5.22
CA VAL A 49 -7.27 -26.93 -5.21
C VAL A 49 -5.75 -27.03 -5.07
N LEU A 50 -5.32 -28.17 -4.52
CA LEU A 50 -3.97 -28.71 -4.71
C LEU A 50 -3.98 -29.60 -5.95
N ALA A 51 -3.01 -29.42 -6.84
CA ALA A 51 -2.93 -30.13 -8.10
C ALA A 51 -1.49 -30.54 -8.46
N ARG A 52 -1.35 -31.78 -8.94
CA ARG A 52 -0.09 -32.38 -9.43
C ARG A 52 -0.22 -32.71 -10.92
N GLU A 53 0.79 -33.36 -11.54
CA GLU A 53 0.70 -33.77 -12.94
C GLU A 53 -0.39 -34.84 -13.14
N HIS A 54 -1.15 -34.72 -14.22
CA HIS A 54 -2.10 -35.74 -14.65
C HIS A 54 -1.35 -36.96 -15.24
N PRO A 55 -1.48 -38.17 -14.66
CA PRO A 55 -0.64 -39.32 -14.98
C PRO A 55 -0.74 -39.77 -16.44
N GLU A 56 -1.91 -39.59 -17.06
CA GLU A 56 -2.17 -39.97 -18.46
C GLU A 56 -2.07 -38.79 -19.45
N LYS A 57 -1.86 -37.56 -18.98
CA LYS A 57 -1.98 -36.33 -19.79
C LYS A 57 -0.83 -35.37 -19.46
N ALA A 58 0.36 -35.71 -19.99
CA ALA A 58 1.60 -34.98 -19.72
C ALA A 58 1.46 -33.46 -19.91
N PHE A 59 2.13 -32.68 -19.05
CA PHE A 59 2.05 -31.22 -18.98
C PHE A 59 0.64 -30.65 -18.68
N SER A 60 -0.30 -31.47 -18.19
CA SER A 60 -1.58 -31.04 -17.63
C SER A 60 -1.66 -31.33 -16.14
N TYR A 61 -2.61 -30.71 -15.44
CA TYR A 61 -2.83 -30.94 -14.01
C TYR A 61 -3.95 -31.95 -13.75
N GLN A 62 -3.88 -32.62 -12.60
CA GLN A 62 -5.00 -33.32 -11.97
C GLN A 62 -5.20 -32.76 -10.55
N VAL A 63 -6.46 -32.62 -10.12
CA VAL A 63 -6.79 -32.26 -8.74
C VAL A 63 -6.45 -33.42 -7.82
N GLU A 64 -5.66 -33.11 -6.80
CA GLU A 64 -5.25 -34.02 -5.72
C GLU A 64 -6.09 -33.81 -4.46
N THR A 65 -6.41 -32.55 -4.14
CA THR A 65 -7.24 -32.20 -2.97
C THR A 65 -7.94 -30.86 -3.22
N ILE A 66 -9.19 -30.76 -2.77
CA ILE A 66 -9.99 -29.52 -2.84
C ILE A 66 -9.90 -28.82 -1.49
N LEU A 67 -9.60 -27.52 -1.51
CA LEU A 67 -9.48 -26.66 -0.33
C LEU A 67 -10.70 -25.73 -0.18
N LYS A 68 -11.27 -25.29 -1.30
CA LYS A 68 -12.51 -24.50 -1.41
C LYS A 68 -13.26 -24.95 -2.67
N GLY A 69 -14.60 -24.96 -2.64
CA GLY A 69 -15.44 -25.31 -3.79
C GLY A 69 -16.07 -26.70 -3.74
N ASP A 70 -16.61 -27.14 -4.88
CA ASP A 70 -17.28 -28.42 -5.08
C ASP A 70 -16.34 -29.46 -5.73
N ILE A 71 -16.66 -30.76 -5.64
CA ILE A 71 -15.96 -31.82 -6.37
C ILE A 71 -16.22 -31.75 -7.89
N ASN A 72 -17.33 -31.14 -8.29
CA ASN A 72 -17.68 -30.85 -9.68
C ASN A 72 -17.01 -29.53 -10.12
N HIS A 73 -15.74 -29.62 -10.53
CA HIS A 73 -14.96 -28.48 -11.04
C HIS A 73 -14.79 -28.53 -12.58
N PRO A 74 -14.55 -27.39 -13.25
CA PRO A 74 -14.14 -27.37 -14.66
C PRO A 74 -12.81 -28.10 -14.90
N GLU A 75 -12.54 -28.55 -16.13
CA GLU A 75 -11.21 -29.06 -16.50
C GLU A 75 -10.14 -27.97 -16.27
N ILE A 76 -8.95 -28.38 -15.81
CA ILE A 76 -7.81 -27.47 -15.67
C ILE A 76 -7.11 -27.35 -17.02
N ASP A 77 -7.23 -26.18 -17.64
CA ASP A 77 -6.65 -25.80 -18.93
C ASP A 77 -5.22 -25.23 -18.83
N LEU A 78 -4.72 -25.02 -17.60
CA LEU A 78 -3.37 -24.52 -17.35
C LEU A 78 -2.27 -25.51 -17.76
N PHE A 79 -1.25 -24.98 -18.44
CA PHE A 79 -0.04 -25.73 -18.79
C PHE A 79 0.88 -25.96 -17.58
N LEU A 80 1.26 -27.22 -17.33
CA LEU A 80 2.24 -27.60 -16.32
C LEU A 80 3.65 -27.59 -16.92
N ALA A 81 4.36 -26.48 -16.73
CA ALA A 81 5.71 -26.29 -17.26
C ALA A 81 6.74 -27.33 -16.74
N SER A 82 7.65 -27.76 -17.63
CA SER A 82 8.64 -28.84 -17.42
C SER A 82 9.61 -28.65 -16.24
N ARG A 83 9.69 -27.45 -15.65
CA ARG A 83 10.46 -27.17 -14.43
C ARG A 83 9.64 -27.52 -13.18
N THR A 84 8.39 -27.06 -13.10
CA THR A 84 7.45 -27.43 -12.04
C THR A 84 7.19 -28.93 -12.03
N ARG A 85 6.96 -29.53 -13.21
CA ARG A 85 6.72 -30.98 -13.36
C ARG A 85 7.81 -31.84 -12.71
N ARG A 86 9.08 -31.52 -12.98
CA ARG A 86 10.22 -32.23 -12.41
C ARG A 86 10.29 -32.08 -10.89
N ARG A 87 10.10 -30.86 -10.37
CA ARG A 87 10.06 -30.62 -8.92
C ARG A 87 8.96 -31.45 -8.23
N LEU A 88 7.75 -31.52 -8.81
CA LEU A 88 6.65 -32.36 -8.29
C LEU A 88 6.98 -33.86 -8.33
N ALA A 89 7.66 -34.33 -9.38
CA ALA A 89 8.11 -35.73 -9.47
C ALA A 89 9.24 -36.06 -8.48
N GLU A 90 10.11 -35.09 -8.19
CA GLU A 90 11.19 -35.17 -7.20
C GLU A 90 10.67 -35.04 -5.75
N ASN A 91 9.52 -34.39 -5.54
CA ASN A 91 8.96 -34.10 -4.22
C ASN A 91 7.47 -34.54 -4.16
N PRO A 92 7.17 -35.75 -3.64
CA PRO A 92 5.81 -36.26 -3.56
C PRO A 92 4.86 -35.42 -2.72
N GLU A 93 5.34 -34.88 -1.59
CA GLU A 93 4.56 -34.08 -0.62
C GLU A 93 4.38 -32.60 -1.03
N GLU A 94 4.85 -32.21 -2.22
CA GLU A 94 4.66 -30.85 -2.75
C GLU A 94 3.54 -30.83 -3.81
N SER A 95 2.84 -29.72 -3.96
CA SER A 95 1.72 -29.61 -4.91
C SER A 95 1.69 -28.21 -5.56
N VAL A 96 0.68 -27.92 -6.38
CA VAL A 96 0.47 -26.56 -6.94
C VAL A 96 -0.89 -26.06 -6.52
N VAL A 97 -0.95 -24.86 -5.93
CA VAL A 97 -2.22 -24.22 -5.57
C VAL A 97 -2.79 -23.57 -6.82
N LEU A 98 -3.95 -24.06 -7.26
CA LEU A 98 -4.71 -23.49 -8.36
C LEU A 98 -6.04 -22.92 -7.85
N ALA A 99 -6.43 -21.79 -8.42
CA ALA A 99 -7.63 -21.04 -8.04
C ALA A 99 -8.49 -20.81 -9.30
N TYR A 100 -9.80 -20.95 -9.20
CA TYR A 100 -10.74 -20.73 -10.32
C TYR A 100 -11.68 -19.57 -10.02
N ASP A 101 -11.62 -18.52 -10.85
CA ASP A 101 -12.53 -17.38 -10.77
C ASP A 101 -13.71 -17.55 -11.73
N ALA A 102 -14.89 -17.83 -11.16
CA ALA A 102 -16.14 -17.98 -11.89
C ALA A 102 -16.57 -16.74 -12.69
N ARG A 103 -16.07 -15.54 -12.35
CA ARG A 103 -16.36 -14.27 -13.05
C ARG A 103 -15.62 -14.17 -14.38
N THR A 104 -14.41 -14.72 -14.46
CA THR A 104 -13.59 -14.73 -15.67
C THR A 104 -13.60 -16.08 -16.39
N GLN A 105 -14.07 -17.14 -15.71
CA GLN A 105 -14.10 -18.53 -16.14
C GLN A 105 -12.71 -19.15 -16.39
N ASN A 106 -11.66 -18.61 -15.76
CA ASN A 106 -10.28 -19.10 -15.92
C ASN A 106 -9.72 -19.69 -14.63
N TRP A 107 -8.81 -20.65 -14.78
CA TRP A 107 -7.89 -21.05 -13.73
C TRP A 107 -6.68 -20.11 -13.64
N GLN A 108 -6.17 -19.92 -12.42
CA GLN A 108 -4.95 -19.19 -12.10
C GLN A 108 -4.07 -20.05 -11.19
N ARG A 109 -2.75 -19.85 -11.25
CA ARG A 109 -1.80 -20.46 -10.30
C ARG A 109 -1.56 -19.48 -9.15
N ALA A 110 -2.09 -19.80 -7.98
CA ALA A 110 -1.91 -19.02 -6.76
C ALA A 110 -0.61 -19.34 -6.01
N GLY A 111 0.06 -20.46 -6.31
CA GLY A 111 1.39 -20.71 -5.74
C GLY A 111 1.93 -22.10 -6.02
N TYR A 112 3.19 -22.32 -5.65
CA TYR A 112 3.76 -23.67 -5.52
C TYR A 112 3.71 -24.09 -4.04
N ALA A 113 3.00 -25.17 -3.74
CA ALA A 113 2.80 -25.62 -2.37
C ALA A 113 3.96 -26.50 -1.91
N THR A 114 4.82 -25.94 -1.06
CA THR A 114 5.46 -26.72 0.02
C THR A 114 4.40 -27.06 1.08
N PRO A 115 4.60 -28.05 1.96
CA PRO A 115 3.69 -28.31 3.09
C PRO A 115 3.48 -27.08 4.00
N ALA A 116 4.49 -26.20 4.09
CA ALA A 116 4.38 -24.92 4.81
C ALA A 116 3.46 -23.92 4.09
N TYR A 117 3.60 -23.77 2.75
CA TYR A 117 2.72 -22.92 1.97
C TYR A 117 1.28 -23.45 1.91
N GLU A 118 1.08 -24.77 1.81
CA GLU A 118 -0.26 -25.38 1.93
C GLU A 118 -0.91 -25.03 3.27
N SER A 119 -0.17 -25.19 4.37
CA SER A 119 -0.65 -24.86 5.72
C SER A 119 -1.08 -23.39 5.81
N LEU A 120 -0.33 -22.47 5.19
CA LEU A 120 -0.68 -21.05 5.08
C LEU A 120 -1.95 -20.83 4.25
N VAL A 121 -2.13 -21.52 3.13
CA VAL A 121 -3.35 -21.43 2.30
C VAL A 121 -4.59 -21.95 3.05
N ARG A 122 -4.45 -23.02 3.84
CA ARG A 122 -5.54 -23.51 4.71
C ARG A 122 -5.90 -22.47 5.80
N GLU A 123 -4.90 -21.84 6.42
CA GLU A 123 -5.13 -20.74 7.38
C GLU A 123 -5.78 -19.50 6.74
N ILE A 124 -5.38 -19.12 5.51
CA ILE A 124 -6.00 -18.05 4.72
C ILE A 124 -7.50 -18.31 4.54
N LEU A 125 -7.87 -19.52 4.12
CA LEU A 125 -9.27 -19.91 3.87
C LEU A 125 -10.10 -19.95 5.17
N ILE A 126 -9.53 -20.41 6.28
CA ILE A 126 -10.17 -20.36 7.61
C ILE A 126 -10.42 -18.90 8.06
N ARG A 127 -9.55 -17.97 7.66
CA ARG A 127 -9.56 -16.57 8.10
C ARG A 127 -10.36 -15.62 7.22
N GLU A 128 -10.82 -16.05 6.05
CA GLU A 128 -11.59 -15.28 5.04
C GLU A 128 -12.63 -14.34 5.67
N SER A 129 -13.53 -14.88 6.50
CA SER A 129 -14.61 -14.10 7.15
C SER A 129 -14.10 -13.06 8.16
N SER A 130 -12.93 -13.28 8.77
CA SER A 130 -12.35 -12.42 9.81
C SER A 130 -11.67 -11.16 9.25
N TRP A 131 -11.41 -11.14 7.94
CA TRP A 131 -10.69 -10.09 7.20
C TRP A 131 -11.60 -9.14 6.42
N ASN A 132 -12.93 -9.24 6.57
CA ASN A 132 -13.86 -8.24 6.05
C ASN A 132 -13.46 -6.83 6.53
N PRO A 133 -13.33 -5.82 5.65
CA PRO A 133 -12.89 -4.46 6.01
C PRO A 133 -13.67 -3.82 7.17
N SER A 134 -14.96 -4.17 7.32
CA SER A 134 -15.84 -3.74 8.40
C SER A 134 -15.33 -4.10 9.81
N PHE A 135 -14.46 -5.12 9.91
CA PHE A 135 -13.83 -5.54 11.16
C PHE A 135 -12.42 -4.93 11.37
N GLY A 136 -11.92 -4.17 10.40
CA GLY A 136 -10.64 -3.46 10.44
C GLY A 136 -9.65 -3.93 9.36
N LYS A 137 -9.35 -3.06 8.39
CA LYS A 137 -8.47 -3.33 7.24
C LYS A 137 -7.10 -3.95 7.58
N GLU A 138 -6.53 -3.59 8.72
CA GLU A 138 -5.18 -4.02 9.14
C GLU A 138 -5.13 -5.50 9.62
N ARG A 139 -6.27 -6.19 9.78
CA ARG A 139 -6.30 -7.58 10.29
C ARG A 139 -5.57 -8.58 9.40
N ARG A 140 -5.71 -8.42 8.07
CA ARG A 140 -5.09 -9.29 7.07
C ARG A 140 -3.57 -9.10 7.01
N PRO A 141 -3.01 -7.90 6.74
CA PRO A 141 -1.57 -7.71 6.75
C PRO A 141 -0.93 -8.00 8.12
N ARG A 142 -1.63 -7.75 9.24
CA ARG A 142 -1.12 -8.10 10.59
C ARG A 142 -0.92 -9.61 10.79
N PHE A 143 -1.72 -10.45 10.13
CA PHE A 143 -1.51 -11.91 10.13
C PHE A 143 -0.25 -12.30 9.33
N PHE A 144 0.13 -11.52 8.31
CA PHE A 144 1.30 -11.81 7.47
C PHE A 144 2.64 -11.33 8.06
N LEU A 145 2.66 -10.44 9.06
CA LEU A 145 3.89 -9.95 9.71
C LEU A 145 4.90 -11.05 10.12
N PRO A 146 4.51 -12.18 10.75
CA PRO A 146 5.46 -13.23 11.17
C PRO A 146 6.09 -14.00 10.00
N TYR A 147 5.54 -13.87 8.79
CA TYR A 147 5.96 -14.62 7.61
C TYR A 147 6.98 -13.85 6.75
N LEU A 148 7.25 -12.57 7.05
CA LEU A 148 8.22 -11.73 6.34
C LEU A 148 9.68 -12.23 6.44
N ALA A 149 10.00 -12.95 7.51
CA ALA A 149 11.32 -13.54 7.74
C ALA A 149 11.42 -15.00 7.27
N ASN A 150 10.31 -15.60 6.82
CA ASN A 150 10.20 -17.04 6.54
C ASN A 150 11.21 -17.48 5.47
N GLU A 151 11.77 -18.69 5.62
CA GLU A 151 12.77 -19.23 4.68
C GLU A 151 12.18 -19.53 3.30
N ASP A 152 10.93 -20.03 3.24
CA ASP A 152 10.22 -20.31 1.98
C ASP A 152 9.99 -19.00 1.20
N PRO A 153 10.56 -18.87 -0.01
CA PRO A 153 10.46 -17.62 -0.77
C PRO A 153 9.02 -17.30 -1.17
N THR A 154 8.16 -18.31 -1.39
CA THR A 154 6.75 -18.12 -1.79
C THR A 154 5.93 -17.55 -0.62
N ILE A 155 6.20 -18.03 0.59
CA ILE A 155 5.60 -17.51 1.83
C ILE A 155 6.07 -16.07 2.08
N ARG A 156 7.38 -15.82 1.92
CA ARG A 156 7.99 -14.50 2.16
C ARG A 156 7.55 -13.45 1.13
N GLU A 157 7.46 -13.83 -0.15
CA GLU A 157 6.91 -13.01 -1.24
C GLU A 157 5.46 -12.61 -0.92
N LEU A 158 4.60 -13.59 -0.61
CA LEU A 158 3.21 -13.33 -0.26
C LEU A 158 3.09 -12.43 0.98
N ALA A 159 3.86 -12.70 2.04
CA ALA A 159 3.85 -11.87 3.24
C ALA A 159 4.26 -10.41 2.95
N SER A 160 5.20 -10.22 2.03
CA SER A 160 5.70 -8.89 1.66
C SER A 160 4.73 -8.12 0.76
N LEU A 161 4.00 -8.82 -0.14
CA LEU A 161 2.86 -8.25 -0.89
C LEU A 161 1.74 -7.76 0.04
N GLU A 162 1.46 -8.52 1.09
CA GLU A 162 0.37 -8.27 2.03
C GLU A 162 0.71 -7.10 2.97
N VAL A 163 1.87 -7.16 3.64
CA VAL A 163 2.31 -6.11 4.58
C VAL A 163 2.68 -4.82 3.85
N GLY A 164 3.21 -4.90 2.63
CA GLY A 164 3.54 -3.72 1.83
C GLY A 164 2.36 -2.82 1.49
N GLN A 165 1.13 -3.36 1.51
CA GLN A 165 -0.11 -2.59 1.29
C GLN A 165 -0.70 -1.98 2.58
N ALA A 166 -0.11 -2.26 3.74
CA ALA A 166 -0.61 -1.80 5.03
C ALA A 166 -0.35 -0.30 5.28
N SER A 167 -0.96 0.24 6.34
CA SER A 167 -0.49 1.54 6.85
C SER A 167 0.94 1.45 7.39
N TYR A 168 1.73 2.51 7.23
CA TYR A 168 3.12 2.55 7.72
C TYR A 168 3.23 2.26 9.23
N SER A 169 2.22 2.65 10.01
CA SER A 169 2.12 2.29 11.43
C SER A 169 2.15 0.79 11.70
N LEU A 170 1.59 -0.04 10.81
CA LEU A 170 1.68 -1.50 10.89
C LEU A 170 3.03 -2.01 10.37
N ILE A 171 3.56 -1.41 9.30
CA ILE A 171 4.88 -1.78 8.75
C ILE A 171 5.96 -1.62 9.83
N ARG A 172 5.91 -0.58 10.66
CA ARG A 172 6.83 -0.38 11.82
C ARG A 172 6.76 -1.51 12.86
N GLU A 173 5.75 -2.38 12.84
CA GLU A 173 5.69 -3.56 13.73
C GLU A 173 6.42 -4.79 13.16
N ALA A 174 6.83 -4.78 11.89
CA ALA A 174 7.54 -5.89 11.24
C ALA A 174 8.97 -6.09 11.77
N ASP A 175 9.59 -5.05 12.34
CA ASP A 175 10.89 -5.11 13.04
C ASP A 175 10.93 -6.18 14.15
N ARG A 176 9.78 -6.46 14.79
CA ARG A 176 9.65 -7.54 15.78
C ARG A 176 9.74 -8.96 15.20
N PHE A 177 9.68 -9.10 13.87
CA PHE A 177 9.58 -10.37 13.16
C PHE A 177 10.72 -10.61 12.17
N ILE A 178 11.35 -9.56 11.63
CA ILE A 178 12.53 -9.67 10.76
C ILE A 178 13.80 -9.33 11.57
N PRO A 179 14.73 -10.28 11.77
CA PRO A 179 16.01 -9.99 12.43
C PRO A 179 16.79 -8.92 11.66
N ARG A 180 17.36 -7.93 12.37
CA ARG A 180 18.14 -6.81 11.78
C ARG A 180 19.18 -7.28 10.74
N GLN A 181 19.89 -8.38 10.98
CA GLN A 181 20.85 -8.93 10.01
C GLN A 181 20.19 -9.32 8.68
N GLN A 182 19.00 -9.92 8.72
CA GLN A 182 18.26 -10.33 7.53
C GLN A 182 17.82 -9.12 6.69
N VAL A 183 17.54 -7.98 7.33
CA VAL A 183 17.28 -6.69 6.63
C VAL A 183 18.52 -6.24 5.84
N HIS A 184 19.73 -6.35 6.43
CA HIS A 184 20.99 -6.06 5.72
C HIS A 184 21.24 -7.04 4.57
N ASP A 185 21.03 -8.34 4.80
CA ASP A 185 21.21 -9.36 3.78
C ASP A 185 20.27 -9.13 2.58
N PHE A 186 19.01 -8.76 2.84
CA PHE A 186 18.04 -8.42 1.80
C PHE A 186 18.39 -7.14 1.03
N LEU A 187 18.94 -6.12 1.70
CA LEU A 187 19.40 -4.88 1.06
C LEU A 187 20.71 -5.07 0.27
N ALA A 188 21.55 -6.04 0.65
CA ALA A 188 22.79 -6.35 -0.05
C ALA A 188 22.57 -7.18 -1.33
N GLU A 189 21.51 -8.01 -1.40
CA GLU A 189 21.25 -8.89 -2.54
C GLU A 189 20.33 -8.25 -3.60
N PRO A 190 20.80 -8.00 -4.84
CA PRO A 190 19.98 -7.36 -5.90
C PRO A 190 18.73 -8.12 -6.32
N LYS A 191 18.63 -9.42 -6.01
CA LYS A 191 17.44 -10.24 -6.30
C LYS A 191 16.21 -9.83 -5.49
N TYR A 192 16.37 -9.02 -4.44
CA TYR A 192 15.28 -8.48 -3.63
C TYR A 192 15.02 -6.98 -3.90
N MET A 193 15.53 -6.42 -5.01
CA MET A 193 15.41 -4.99 -5.32
C MET A 193 13.98 -4.45 -5.30
N GLU A 194 13.00 -5.28 -5.68
CA GLU A 194 11.56 -4.96 -5.62
C GLU A 194 11.04 -4.77 -4.18
N TRP A 195 11.66 -5.42 -3.20
CA TRP A 195 11.34 -5.34 -1.77
C TRP A 195 12.18 -4.32 -1.00
N TRP A 196 13.24 -3.77 -1.60
CA TRP A 196 14.15 -2.83 -0.93
C TRP A 196 13.43 -1.65 -0.29
N ALA A 197 12.35 -1.13 -0.90
CA ALA A 197 11.56 -0.07 -0.28
C ALA A 197 10.98 -0.47 1.10
N LEU A 198 10.50 -1.71 1.26
CA LEU A 198 10.05 -2.23 2.56
C LEU A 198 11.23 -2.32 3.55
N TYR A 199 12.37 -2.87 3.12
CA TYR A 199 13.52 -3.06 4.00
C TYR A 199 14.22 -1.73 4.40
N ILE A 200 14.23 -0.72 3.52
CA ILE A 200 14.70 0.64 3.84
C ILE A 200 13.81 1.30 4.90
N LEU A 201 12.49 1.12 4.82
CA LEU A 201 11.58 1.65 5.85
C LEU A 201 11.87 1.03 7.22
N LEU A 202 12.11 -0.28 7.29
CA LEU A 202 12.40 -1.00 8.53
C LEU A 202 13.76 -0.60 9.11
N LEU A 203 14.79 -0.44 8.27
CA LEU A 203 16.11 0.05 8.67
C LEU A 203 16.05 1.40 9.40
N GLY A 204 15.05 2.24 9.11
CA GLY A 204 14.83 3.52 9.79
C GLY A 204 14.15 3.43 11.17
N VAL A 205 13.40 2.37 11.48
CA VAL A 205 12.49 2.32 12.66
C VAL A 205 13.24 2.23 13.99
N ASP A 206 14.31 1.43 14.02
CA ASP A 206 15.23 1.28 15.16
C ASP A 206 16.67 1.39 14.65
N ALA A 207 17.01 2.46 13.93
CA ALA A 207 18.34 2.60 13.34
C ALA A 207 19.43 2.74 14.43
N THR A 208 20.43 1.87 14.43
CA THR A 208 21.67 2.10 15.19
C THR A 208 22.42 3.33 14.63
N PRO A 209 23.36 3.93 15.39
CA PRO A 209 24.12 5.09 14.91
C PRO A 209 24.87 4.86 13.59
N ALA A 210 25.26 3.62 13.28
CA ALA A 210 25.90 3.29 12.01
C ALA A 210 24.89 3.21 10.85
N GLU A 211 23.71 2.62 11.08
CA GLU A 211 22.62 2.57 10.11
C GLU A 211 22.05 3.96 9.82
N ALA A 212 22.02 4.85 10.82
CA ALA A 212 21.65 6.24 10.67
C ALA A 212 22.60 7.01 9.73
N GLU A 213 23.92 6.82 9.82
CA GLU A 213 24.85 7.41 8.83
C GLU A 213 24.69 6.81 7.43
N ILE A 214 24.40 5.52 7.30
CA ILE A 214 24.10 4.89 6.00
C ILE A 214 22.86 5.53 5.36
N ILE A 215 21.78 5.75 6.12
CA ILE A 215 20.57 6.44 5.66
C ILE A 215 20.87 7.89 5.25
N ARG A 216 21.63 8.63 6.08
CA ARG A 216 22.05 10.01 5.80
C ARG A 216 22.90 10.10 4.52
N ASP A 217 23.84 9.20 4.31
CA ASP A 217 24.67 9.19 3.09
C ASP A 217 23.91 8.69 1.86
N ALA A 218 22.98 7.73 2.01
CA ALA A 218 22.10 7.31 0.93
C ALA A 218 21.27 8.49 0.41
N ILE A 219 20.58 9.24 1.28
CA ILE A 219 19.73 10.36 0.86
C ILE A 219 20.55 11.56 0.32
N LYS A 220 21.72 11.86 0.89
CA LYS A 220 22.69 12.84 0.35
C LYS A 220 23.09 12.48 -1.08
N ASN A 221 23.38 11.19 -1.35
CA ASN A 221 23.74 10.73 -2.68
C ASN A 221 22.56 10.81 -3.67
N HIS A 222 21.33 10.49 -3.25
CA HIS A 222 20.13 10.69 -4.08
C HIS A 222 19.95 12.16 -4.47
N ALA A 223 20.14 13.09 -3.53
CA ALA A 223 20.06 14.52 -3.80
C ALA A 223 21.18 15.02 -4.72
N ARG A 224 22.41 14.51 -4.54
CA ARG A 224 23.60 14.89 -5.32
C ARG A 224 23.57 14.38 -6.77
N PHE A 225 23.17 13.12 -6.97
CA PHE A 225 23.17 12.47 -8.28
C PHE A 225 21.79 12.46 -8.95
N ASN A 226 20.80 13.08 -8.30
CA ASN A 226 19.40 13.16 -8.74
C ASN A 226 18.83 11.76 -9.06
N GLN A 227 18.81 10.91 -8.04
CA GLN A 227 18.28 9.53 -8.09
C GLN A 227 16.92 9.46 -7.38
N SER A 228 16.02 8.62 -7.89
CA SER A 228 14.65 8.42 -7.36
C SER A 228 14.36 7.01 -6.84
N LEU A 229 15.29 6.04 -7.02
CA LEU A 229 15.09 4.64 -6.62
C LEU A 229 14.83 4.52 -5.10
N ASN A 230 13.60 4.17 -4.72
CA ASN A 230 13.15 4.10 -3.33
C ASN A 230 13.31 5.43 -2.55
N LEU A 231 13.33 6.58 -3.24
CA LEU A 231 13.55 7.90 -2.62
C LEU A 231 12.54 8.21 -1.51
N SER A 232 11.27 7.83 -1.68
CA SER A 232 10.25 7.98 -0.64
C SER A 232 10.51 7.12 0.60
N ALA A 233 11.08 5.92 0.45
CA ALA A 233 11.49 5.09 1.59
C ALA A 233 12.72 5.69 2.29
N TRP A 234 13.75 6.12 1.55
CA TRP A 234 14.94 6.78 2.11
C TRP A 234 14.60 8.09 2.83
N ALA A 235 13.70 8.90 2.27
CA ALA A 235 13.23 10.13 2.92
C ALA A 235 12.38 9.82 4.17
N THR A 236 11.56 8.75 4.15
CA THR A 236 10.81 8.31 5.34
C THR A 236 11.76 7.86 6.46
N ALA A 237 12.79 7.08 6.12
CA ALA A 237 13.81 6.62 7.05
C ALA A 237 14.64 7.77 7.64
N LEU A 238 14.99 8.79 6.83
CA LEU A 238 15.63 10.01 7.33
C LEU A 238 14.76 10.71 8.40
N ILE A 239 13.44 10.78 8.20
CA ILE A 239 12.54 11.42 9.17
C ILE A 239 12.35 10.57 10.43
N GLU A 240 12.48 9.23 10.38
CA GLU A 240 12.55 8.42 11.60
C GLU A 240 13.80 8.75 12.43
N ILE A 241 14.98 8.82 11.81
CA ILE A 241 16.26 8.97 12.54
C ILE A 241 16.57 10.41 12.98
N ASP A 242 16.14 11.41 12.20
CA ASP A 242 16.50 12.82 12.41
C ASP A 242 15.28 13.74 12.69
N GLY A 243 14.05 13.22 12.63
CA GLY A 243 12.83 13.96 12.99
C GLY A 243 12.68 15.29 12.25
N GLU A 244 12.53 16.40 12.98
CA GLU A 244 12.44 17.73 12.38
C GLU A 244 13.71 18.14 11.62
N SER A 245 14.90 17.66 12.01
CA SER A 245 16.15 17.92 11.29
C SER A 245 16.17 17.22 9.92
N GLY A 246 15.60 16.00 9.84
CA GLY A 246 15.39 15.30 8.57
C GLY A 246 14.43 16.06 7.66
N ILE A 247 13.35 16.63 8.22
CA ILE A 247 12.40 17.48 7.47
C ILE A 247 13.09 18.78 6.98
N ASN A 248 13.90 19.45 7.82
CA ASN A 248 14.68 20.63 7.42
C ASN A 248 15.53 20.33 6.19
N TRP A 249 16.30 19.24 6.24
CA TRP A 249 17.20 18.86 5.16
C TRP A 249 16.45 18.51 3.86
N LEU A 250 15.31 17.82 3.94
CA LEU A 250 14.45 17.51 2.79
C LEU A 250 13.81 18.77 2.19
N GLU A 251 13.42 19.74 3.02
CA GLU A 251 12.90 21.02 2.58
C GLU A 251 13.94 21.82 1.78
N GLU A 252 15.15 21.96 2.31
CA GLU A 252 16.27 22.64 1.65
C GLU A 252 16.72 21.96 0.34
N ASN A 253 16.80 20.62 0.32
CA ASN A 253 17.41 19.88 -0.79
C ASN A 253 16.43 19.47 -1.89
N TYR A 254 15.12 19.46 -1.59
CA TYR A 254 14.06 19.10 -2.54
C TYR A 254 12.94 20.14 -2.62
N LEU A 255 12.22 20.43 -1.53
CA LEU A 255 10.93 21.15 -1.60
C LEU A 255 11.05 22.63 -2.02
N LEU A 256 12.15 23.30 -1.66
CA LEU A 256 12.42 24.71 -1.98
C LEU A 256 13.17 24.89 -3.31
N ASN A 257 13.55 23.81 -3.99
CA ASN A 257 14.40 23.87 -5.18
C ASN A 257 13.57 23.60 -6.44
N ALA A 258 12.96 24.65 -6.99
CA ALA A 258 12.13 24.61 -8.21
C ALA A 258 12.78 23.95 -9.45
N ASN A 259 14.10 23.70 -9.46
CA ASN A 259 14.78 22.94 -10.52
C ASN A 259 14.71 21.41 -10.33
N ARG A 260 14.17 20.93 -9.21
CA ARG A 260 13.98 19.50 -8.95
C ARG A 260 12.81 18.94 -9.78
N PRO A 261 12.96 17.73 -10.36
CA PRO A 261 11.84 17.04 -10.99
C PRO A 261 10.66 16.83 -10.03
N ASN A 262 9.44 17.16 -10.48
CA ASN A 262 8.24 17.10 -9.63
C ASN A 262 7.92 15.69 -9.12
N ASP A 263 8.34 14.64 -9.82
CA ASP A 263 8.25 13.24 -9.39
C ASP A 263 9.23 12.92 -8.23
N HIS A 264 10.46 13.47 -8.27
CA HIS A 264 11.41 13.35 -7.16
C HIS A 264 10.92 14.11 -5.92
N VAL A 265 10.37 15.32 -6.11
CA VAL A 265 9.78 16.11 -5.02
C VAL A 265 8.53 15.41 -4.48
N LEU A 266 7.71 14.81 -5.34
CA LEU A 266 6.55 14.02 -4.94
C LEU A 266 6.93 12.81 -4.06
N ASP A 267 8.05 12.13 -4.32
CA ASP A 267 8.51 11.06 -3.44
C ASP A 267 8.94 11.56 -2.05
N VAL A 268 9.47 12.78 -1.94
CA VAL A 268 9.71 13.43 -0.65
C VAL A 268 8.39 13.86 0.01
N VAL A 269 7.42 14.37 -0.74
CA VAL A 269 6.08 14.69 -0.23
C VAL A 269 5.40 13.44 0.33
N LYS A 270 5.46 12.30 -0.37
CA LYS A 270 4.96 11.01 0.14
C LYS A 270 5.55 10.64 1.50
N ALA A 271 6.86 10.82 1.70
CA ALA A 271 7.51 10.55 2.98
C ALA A 271 6.99 11.48 4.10
N LEU A 272 6.69 12.74 3.77
CA LEU A 272 6.08 13.68 4.70
C LEU A 272 4.60 13.31 5.00
N SER A 273 3.82 12.90 4.00
CA SER A 273 2.46 12.37 4.16
C SER A 273 2.44 11.16 5.10
N VAL A 274 3.34 10.19 4.89
CA VAL A 274 3.53 9.02 5.77
C VAL A 274 3.75 9.43 7.23
N GLN A 275 4.64 10.40 7.46
CA GLN A 275 5.03 10.82 8.81
C GLN A 275 3.96 11.68 9.49
N GLY A 276 3.22 12.51 8.73
CA GLY A 276 2.08 13.27 9.23
C GLY A 276 0.84 12.41 9.49
N ALA A 277 0.66 11.31 8.75
CA ALA A 277 -0.50 10.42 8.87
C ALA A 277 -0.54 9.56 10.16
N LYS A 278 0.60 9.37 10.87
CA LYS A 278 0.60 8.72 12.20
C LYS A 278 -0.38 9.46 13.12
N VAL A 279 -1.24 8.73 13.85
CA VAL A 279 -2.39 9.30 14.59
C VAL A 279 -1.96 10.39 15.57
N ASP A 280 -0.85 10.14 16.25
CA ASP A 280 -0.16 10.90 17.28
C ASP A 280 1.01 11.76 16.76
N SER A 281 1.12 11.96 15.43
CA SER A 281 2.25 12.65 14.79
C SER A 281 2.48 14.07 15.33
N THR A 282 3.54 14.23 16.12
CA THR A 282 4.08 15.53 16.55
C THR A 282 4.60 16.35 15.37
N LEU A 283 5.05 15.68 14.31
CA LEU A 283 5.70 16.30 13.15
C LEU A 283 4.75 17.06 12.21
N ARG A 284 3.41 16.85 12.28
CA ARG A 284 2.43 17.55 11.41
C ARG A 284 2.64 19.06 11.37
N SER A 285 2.92 19.69 12.51
CA SER A 285 3.12 21.14 12.59
C SER A 285 4.41 21.60 11.88
N ARG A 286 5.46 20.77 11.87
CA ARG A 286 6.71 21.02 11.13
C ARG A 286 6.53 20.75 9.64
N ILE A 287 5.89 19.65 9.27
CA ILE A 287 5.58 19.25 7.88
C ILE A 287 4.74 20.32 7.18
N ALA A 288 3.67 20.77 7.82
CA ALA A 288 2.79 21.81 7.27
C ALA A 288 3.48 23.17 7.08
N LYS A 289 4.61 23.46 7.75
CA LYS A 289 5.42 24.66 7.44
C LYS A 289 6.17 24.49 6.13
N SER A 290 6.77 23.32 5.89
CA SER A 290 7.46 22.97 4.64
C SER A 290 6.55 23.03 3.43
N TYR A 291 5.27 22.72 3.62
CA TYR A 291 4.27 22.77 2.56
C TYR A 291 4.04 24.18 1.99
N SER A 292 4.42 25.27 2.69
CA SER A 292 4.33 26.63 2.15
C SER A 292 5.29 26.82 0.96
N GLY A 293 6.59 26.60 1.19
CA GLY A 293 7.61 26.76 0.14
C GLY A 293 7.50 25.72 -0.98
N LEU A 294 6.96 24.53 -0.68
CA LEU A 294 6.59 23.52 -1.67
C LEU A 294 5.51 24.03 -2.63
N VAL A 295 4.44 24.66 -2.13
CA VAL A 295 3.33 25.16 -2.96
C VAL A 295 3.80 26.31 -3.86
N GLU A 296 4.76 27.12 -3.41
CA GLU A 296 5.38 28.19 -4.21
C GLU A 296 6.36 27.64 -5.26
N SER A 297 7.18 26.65 -4.91
CA SER A 297 8.25 26.12 -5.79
C SER A 297 7.75 25.05 -6.77
N HIS A 298 6.78 24.23 -6.36
CA HIS A 298 6.22 23.12 -7.13
C HIS A 298 4.67 23.13 -7.07
N PRO A 299 3.99 24.17 -7.61
CA PRO A 299 2.53 24.32 -7.51
C PRO A 299 1.72 23.15 -8.09
N ALA A 300 2.29 22.38 -9.02
CA ALA A 300 1.69 21.15 -9.53
C ALA A 300 1.52 20.05 -8.46
N LEU A 301 2.20 20.14 -7.32
CA LEU A 301 2.10 19.20 -6.19
C LEU A 301 1.16 19.69 -5.07
N ALA A 302 0.60 20.91 -5.18
CA ALA A 302 -0.29 21.48 -4.17
C ALA A 302 -1.56 20.64 -3.90
N GLY A 303 -1.93 19.75 -4.83
CA GLY A 303 -3.02 18.79 -4.65
C GLY A 303 -2.74 17.71 -3.60
N TRP A 304 -1.47 17.38 -3.37
CA TRP A 304 -1.06 16.47 -2.29
C TRP A 304 -1.11 17.18 -0.94
N VAL A 305 -0.59 18.40 -0.86
CA VAL A 305 -0.71 19.30 0.30
C VAL A 305 -2.18 19.47 0.72
N ALA A 306 -3.08 19.73 -0.23
CA ALA A 306 -4.52 19.86 0.02
C ALA A 306 -5.15 18.56 0.57
N ARG A 307 -4.72 17.37 0.13
CA ARG A 307 -5.21 16.08 0.64
C ARG A 307 -4.74 15.82 2.07
N ASP A 308 -3.46 15.99 2.34
CA ASP A 308 -2.85 15.81 3.66
C ASP A 308 -3.48 16.75 4.69
N LEU A 309 -3.51 18.04 4.39
CA LEU A 309 -4.09 19.04 5.30
C LEU A 309 -5.60 18.82 5.49
N THR A 310 -6.34 18.31 4.48
CA THR A 310 -7.73 17.86 4.67
C THR A 310 -7.82 16.69 5.65
N ALA A 311 -6.96 15.68 5.49
CA ALA A 311 -6.94 14.49 6.34
C ALA A 311 -6.55 14.81 7.79
N TRP A 312 -5.72 15.83 8.01
CA TRP A 312 -5.32 16.33 9.33
C TRP A 312 -6.29 17.40 9.89
N SER A 313 -7.31 17.81 9.11
CA SER A 313 -8.24 18.92 9.41
C SER A 313 -7.54 20.27 9.71
N ASP A 314 -6.49 20.57 8.95
CA ASP A 314 -5.63 21.74 9.10
C ASP A 314 -5.94 22.82 8.04
N TRP A 315 -6.74 23.81 8.42
CA TRP A 315 -7.28 24.82 7.50
C TRP A 315 -6.35 26.03 7.26
N ARG A 316 -5.09 25.98 7.74
CA ARG A 316 -4.14 27.12 7.68
C ARG A 316 -3.72 27.56 6.27
N PHE A 317 -3.95 26.72 5.25
CA PHE A 317 -3.56 26.97 3.86
C PHE A 317 -4.70 27.54 2.99
N ALA A 318 -5.87 27.84 3.57
CA ALA A 318 -7.06 28.29 2.82
C ALA A 318 -6.75 29.41 1.82
N ASP A 319 -6.09 30.49 2.24
CA ASP A 319 -5.85 31.64 1.35
C ASP A 319 -4.66 31.44 0.40
N VAL A 320 -3.66 30.64 0.79
CA VAL A 320 -2.54 30.26 -0.08
C VAL A 320 -3.05 29.44 -1.26
N LEU A 321 -3.87 28.42 -0.99
CA LEU A 321 -4.41 27.53 -2.01
C LEU A 321 -5.54 28.20 -2.82
N ARG A 322 -6.34 29.09 -2.23
CA ARG A 322 -7.31 29.94 -2.95
C ARG A 322 -6.59 30.80 -3.99
N LYS A 323 -5.55 31.54 -3.58
CA LYS A 323 -4.72 32.37 -4.45
C LYS A 323 -4.10 31.56 -5.60
N LEU A 324 -3.61 30.35 -5.33
CA LEU A 324 -3.10 29.45 -6.36
C LEU A 324 -4.15 29.03 -7.40
N ARG A 325 -5.43 28.88 -7.00
CA ARG A 325 -6.53 28.55 -7.92
C ARG A 325 -7.04 29.74 -8.73
N GLU A 326 -6.96 30.94 -8.16
CA GLU A 326 -7.30 32.21 -8.83
C GLU A 326 -6.22 32.63 -9.84
N GLN A 327 -4.96 32.33 -9.55
CA GLN A 327 -3.86 32.46 -10.51
C GLN A 327 -3.96 31.35 -11.58
N SER A 328 -3.78 31.70 -12.86
CA SER A 328 -3.85 30.76 -13.99
C SER A 328 -2.60 29.86 -14.13
N VAL A 329 -2.13 29.30 -13.02
CA VAL A 329 -1.01 28.34 -12.98
C VAL A 329 -1.46 27.02 -13.59
N ALA A 330 -0.61 26.42 -14.43
CA ALA A 330 -0.88 25.12 -15.03
C ALA A 330 -0.81 23.99 -13.98
N ILE A 331 -1.97 23.56 -13.50
CA ILE A 331 -2.16 22.41 -12.60
C ILE A 331 -3.12 21.41 -13.23
N ASP A 332 -2.99 20.13 -12.90
CA ASP A 332 -3.87 19.08 -13.41
C ASP A 332 -5.25 19.07 -12.72
N ALA A 333 -6.22 18.41 -13.34
CA ALA A 333 -7.60 18.35 -12.84
C ALA A 333 -7.74 17.66 -11.46
N SER A 334 -6.86 16.70 -11.12
CA SER A 334 -6.88 16.02 -9.81
C SER A 334 -6.26 16.85 -8.69
N THR A 335 -5.31 17.73 -9.04
CA THR A 335 -4.76 18.75 -8.14
C THR A 335 -5.77 19.88 -7.92
N ALA A 336 -6.39 20.39 -8.99
CA ALA A 336 -7.48 21.36 -8.90
C ALA A 336 -8.63 20.86 -8.01
N TYR A 337 -9.13 19.63 -8.26
CA TYR A 337 -10.19 19.01 -7.46
C TYR A 337 -9.82 18.86 -5.97
N ALA A 338 -8.58 18.44 -5.68
CA ALA A 338 -8.12 18.27 -4.30
C ALA A 338 -8.10 19.60 -3.52
N ILE A 339 -7.68 20.69 -4.18
CA ILE A 339 -7.70 22.03 -3.60
C ILE A 339 -9.14 22.52 -3.43
N ASP A 340 -10.00 22.37 -4.43
CA ASP A 340 -11.39 22.83 -4.37
C ASP A 340 -12.19 22.10 -3.26
N TYR A 341 -11.87 20.82 -3.02
CA TYR A 341 -12.40 20.05 -1.89
C TYR A 341 -11.88 20.58 -0.53
N TYR A 342 -10.57 20.82 -0.41
CA TYR A 342 -9.96 21.41 0.80
C TYR A 342 -10.59 22.77 1.15
N LEU A 343 -10.72 23.67 0.18
CA LEU A 343 -11.30 25.01 0.37
C LEU A 343 -12.75 24.93 0.85
N LYS A 344 -13.55 24.01 0.29
CA LYS A 344 -14.94 23.77 0.72
C LYS A 344 -15.01 23.21 2.16
N ARG A 345 -14.06 22.36 2.56
CA ARG A 345 -13.98 21.82 3.94
C ARG A 345 -13.55 22.88 4.94
N ALA A 346 -12.62 23.77 4.58
CA ALA A 346 -12.19 24.91 5.40
C ALA A 346 -13.35 25.87 5.69
N GLN A 347 -14.14 26.24 4.66
CA GLN A 347 -15.33 27.10 4.81
C GLN A 347 -16.35 26.51 5.80
N LEU A 348 -16.69 25.23 5.65
CA LEU A 348 -17.61 24.49 6.54
C LEU A 348 -17.08 24.26 7.98
N THR A 349 -15.94 24.85 8.34
CA THR A 349 -15.38 24.85 9.71
C THR A 349 -15.21 26.30 10.25
N GLN A 350 -15.68 27.30 9.50
CA GLN A 350 -15.68 28.72 9.89
C GLN A 350 -17.11 29.27 10.10
N ASP A 351 -18.12 28.58 9.56
CA ASP A 351 -19.56 28.74 9.85
C ASP A 351 -20.00 27.87 11.06
#